data_AF-A0A1Y3BL20-F1
#
_entry.id   AF-A0A1Y3BL20-F1
#
_cell.length_a   1.000
_cell.length_b   1.000
_cell.length_c   1.000
_cell.angle_alpha   90.00
_cell.angle_beta   90.00
_cell.angle_gamma   90.00
#
_symmetry.space_group_name_H-M   'P 1'
#
loop_
_entity.id
_entity.type
_entity.pdbx_description
1 polymer ?
#
loop_
_entity_poly.entity_id
_entity_poly.type
_entity_poly.pdbx_seq_one_letter_code
_entity_poly.pdbx_strand_id
1 'polypeptide(L)'
;MVPMSRSSKNALNPVSVKQIDSDTILIAYENLVKLVDLNGRLKSSRQTPSEFEFDFNIDSIVALTDSVLAFHTYGMGGRSFLDNEIVQDIQDPSRCFKMIGADDQTIILESRPSNSNTPDTPSNLYILTGHENSY
;
A
#
# COMPACT_ATOMS: atom_id res chain seq x y z
N MET A 1 33.24 12.39 22.12
CA MET A 1 31.88 12.10 21.62
C MET A 1 32.05 11.39 20.30
N VAL A 2 31.87 10.07 20.27
CA VAL A 2 31.97 9.26 19.04
C VAL A 2 30.61 9.32 18.34
N PRO A 3 30.54 9.60 17.03
CA PRO A 3 29.27 9.51 16.31
C PRO A 3 28.86 8.05 16.24
N MET A 4 27.70 7.71 16.81
CA MET A 4 27.07 6.41 16.55
C MET A 4 26.55 6.41 15.11
N SER A 5 27.37 5.98 14.16
CA SER A 5 26.84 5.47 12.89
C SER A 5 26.24 4.09 13.15
N ARG A 6 24.97 4.08 13.60
CA ARG A 6 24.17 2.85 13.54
C ARG A 6 23.77 2.61 12.08
N SER A 7 24.68 2.08 11.28
CA SER A 7 24.31 1.38 10.05
C SER A 7 23.74 0.03 10.47
N SER A 8 22.47 0.01 10.86
CA SER A 8 21.73 -1.22 11.08
C SER A 8 21.49 -1.85 9.70
N LYS A 9 22.33 -2.81 9.31
CA LYS A 9 22.18 -3.60 8.07
C LYS A 9 20.85 -4.40 7.98
N ASN A 10 20.00 -4.32 9.00
CA ASN A 10 18.73 -5.04 9.13
C ASN A 10 17.55 -4.10 9.51
N ALA A 11 17.65 -2.79 9.28
CA ALA A 11 16.51 -1.90 9.52
C ALA A 11 15.50 -2.04 8.37
N LEU A 12 14.30 -2.55 8.67
CA LEU A 12 13.15 -2.45 7.79
C LEU A 12 12.89 -0.97 7.48
N ASN A 13 12.71 -0.63 6.21
CA ASN A 13 12.31 0.71 5.78
C ASN A 13 10.82 0.67 5.42
N PRO A 14 9.91 0.85 6.41
CA PRO A 14 8.49 0.74 6.16
C PRO A 14 8.00 1.87 5.26
N VAL A 15 7.19 1.49 4.27
CA VAL A 15 6.39 2.40 3.44
C VAL A 15 5.23 2.94 4.26
N SER A 16 4.62 2.10 5.11
CA SER A 16 3.49 2.49 5.95
C SER A 16 3.37 1.62 7.20
N VAL A 17 2.89 2.23 8.28
CA VAL A 17 2.45 1.55 9.51
C VAL A 17 1.11 2.16 9.91
N LYS A 18 0.01 1.39 9.82
CA LYS A 18 -1.35 1.86 10.12
C LYS A 18 -2.05 0.86 11.03
N GLN A 19 -2.65 1.33 12.12
CA GLN A 19 -3.59 0.51 12.89
C GLN A 19 -4.91 0.43 12.10
N ILE A 20 -5.35 -0.78 11.75
CA ILE A 20 -6.52 -1.01 10.88
C ILE A 20 -7.76 -1.48 11.63
N ASP A 21 -7.59 -2.03 12.85
CA ASP A 21 -8.67 -2.33 13.77
C ASP A 21 -8.19 -2.23 15.24
N SER A 22 -8.97 -2.72 16.19
CA SER A 22 -8.67 -2.59 17.63
C SER A 22 -7.41 -3.33 18.09
N ASP A 23 -6.97 -4.38 17.38
CA ASP A 23 -5.84 -5.21 17.78
C ASP A 23 -4.83 -5.49 16.65
N THR A 24 -5.02 -4.91 15.46
CA THR A 24 -4.22 -5.16 14.26
C THR A 24 -3.53 -3.92 13.74
N ILE A 25 -2.22 -4.04 13.53
CA ILE A 25 -1.37 -3.07 12.85
C ILE A 25 -0.93 -3.67 11.52
N LEU A 26 -1.17 -2.94 10.44
CA LEU A 26 -0.62 -3.20 9.13
C LEU A 26 0.76 -2.55 9.01
N ILE A 27 1.74 -3.32 8.54
CA ILE A 27 3.09 -2.86 8.20
C ILE A 27 3.35 -3.20 6.74
N ALA A 28 3.65 -2.21 5.91
CA ALA A 28 4.04 -2.39 4.52
C ALA A 28 5.50 -1.99 4.31
N TYR A 29 6.28 -2.83 3.64
CA TYR A 29 7.68 -2.57 3.29
C TYR A 29 8.08 -3.44 2.09
N GLU A 30 8.97 -2.93 1.23
CA GLU A 30 9.37 -3.61 0.00
C GLU A 30 8.13 -4.08 -0.79
N ASN A 31 7.98 -5.37 -1.04
CA ASN A 31 6.83 -5.97 -1.71
C ASN A 31 5.88 -6.70 -0.74
N LEU A 32 6.03 -6.51 0.57
CA LEU A 32 5.33 -7.25 1.61
C LEU A 32 4.42 -6.36 2.45
N VAL A 33 3.29 -6.94 2.85
CA VAL A 33 2.39 -6.40 3.87
C VAL A 33 2.22 -7.44 4.96
N LYS A 34 2.36 -7.01 6.22
CA LYS A 34 2.17 -7.87 7.39
C LYS A 34 1.13 -7.29 8.33
N LEU A 35 0.27 -8.16 8.83
CA LEU A 35 -0.70 -7.86 9.88
C LEU A 35 -0.16 -8.39 11.20
N VAL A 36 0.16 -7.49 12.12
CA VAL A 36 0.71 -7.81 13.44
C VAL A 36 -0.24 -7.35 14.54
N ASP A 37 -0.16 -7.98 15.71
CA ASP A 37 -0.84 -7.50 16.91
C ASP A 37 -0.19 -6.21 17.46
N LEU A 38 -0.79 -5.62 18.50
CA LEU A 38 -0.24 -4.42 19.15
C LEU A 38 1.14 -4.63 19.81
N ASN A 39 1.60 -5.88 19.95
CA ASN A 39 2.94 -6.23 20.43
C ASN A 39 3.93 -6.47 19.27
N GLY A 40 3.52 -6.29 18.01
CA GLY A 40 4.33 -6.53 16.83
C GLY A 40 4.48 -8.01 16.44
N ARG A 41 3.65 -8.90 17.00
CA ARG A 41 3.64 -10.33 16.63
C ARG A 41 2.73 -10.55 15.44
N LEU A 42 3.18 -11.29 14.44
CA LEU A 42 2.35 -11.65 13.29
C LEU A 42 1.04 -12.29 13.76
N LYS A 43 -0.10 -11.79 13.27
CA LYS A 43 -1.40 -12.39 13.58
C LYS A 43 -1.41 -13.80 12.99
N SER A 44 -1.60 -14.81 13.84
CA SER A 44 -1.74 -16.19 13.40
C SER A 44 -3.22 -16.55 13.44
N SER A 45 -3.89 -16.51 12.29
CA SER A 45 -5.24 -17.06 12.13
C SER A 45 -5.15 -18.21 11.13
N ARG A 46 -5.84 -19.32 11.42
CA ARG A 46 -5.99 -20.41 10.43
C ARG A 46 -6.97 -20.05 9.32
N GLN A 47 -7.73 -18.97 9.50
CA GLN A 47 -8.85 -18.60 8.63
C GLN A 47 -8.55 -17.39 7.76
N THR A 48 -7.63 -16.52 8.18
CA THR A 48 -7.33 -15.26 7.47
C THR A 48 -5.82 -15.11 7.28
N PRO A 49 -5.35 -14.74 6.09
CA PRO A 49 -3.95 -14.40 5.85
C PRO A 49 -3.47 -13.26 6.75
N SER A 50 -2.19 -13.28 7.10
CA SER A 50 -1.53 -12.19 7.81
C SER A 50 -0.31 -11.63 7.07
N GLU A 51 0.01 -12.21 5.92
CA GLU A 51 1.09 -11.76 5.04
C GLU A 51 0.55 -11.72 3.61
N PHE A 52 0.85 -10.62 2.91
CA PHE A 52 0.46 -10.39 1.53
C PHE A 52 1.71 -9.99 0.76
N GLU A 53 2.02 -10.72 -0.30
CA GLU A 53 3.19 -10.47 -1.14
C GLU A 53 2.75 -9.97 -2.52
N PHE A 54 3.32 -8.86 -2.95
CA PHE A 54 3.14 -8.30 -4.28
C PHE A 54 4.34 -8.68 -5.14
N ASP A 55 4.14 -8.74 -6.46
CA ASP A 55 5.21 -8.95 -7.45
C ASP A 55 5.96 -7.63 -7.79
N PHE A 56 5.62 -6.55 -7.10
CA PHE A 56 6.23 -5.24 -7.20
C PHE A 56 6.56 -4.65 -5.82
N ASN A 57 7.50 -3.70 -5.79
CA ASN A 57 7.75 -2.89 -4.60
C ASN A 57 6.62 -1.87 -4.41
N ILE A 58 6.15 -1.76 -3.18
CA ILE A 58 5.06 -0.89 -2.76
C ILE A 58 5.59 0.54 -2.61
N ASP A 59 5.05 1.47 -3.39
CA ASP A 59 5.36 2.90 -3.26
C ASP A 59 4.43 3.57 -2.23
N SER A 60 3.18 3.09 -2.14
CA SER A 60 2.16 3.58 -1.20
C SER A 60 1.10 2.51 -0.97
N ILE A 61 0.36 2.59 0.13
CA ILE A 61 -0.64 1.59 0.47
C ILE A 61 -1.86 2.18 1.18
N VAL A 62 -3.03 1.61 0.91
CA VAL A 62 -4.29 1.94 1.58
C VAL A 62 -4.94 0.65 2.05
N ALA A 63 -5.31 0.62 3.33
CA ALA A 63 -6.16 -0.44 3.89
C ALA A 63 -7.62 -0.02 3.78
N LEU A 64 -8.42 -0.84 3.12
CA LEU A 64 -9.89 -0.75 3.05
C LEU A 64 -10.50 -1.72 4.07
N THR A 65 -11.82 -1.79 4.13
CA THR A 65 -12.54 -2.65 5.09
C THR A 65 -12.23 -4.14 4.90
N ASP A 66 -12.17 -4.61 3.66
CA ASP A 66 -12.06 -6.03 3.30
C ASP A 66 -10.78 -6.38 2.54
N SER A 67 -9.96 -5.39 2.20
CA SER A 67 -8.83 -5.53 1.30
C SER A 67 -7.76 -4.48 1.53
N VAL A 68 -6.58 -4.73 0.96
CA VAL A 68 -5.47 -3.77 0.90
C VAL A 68 -5.15 -3.45 -0.55
N LEU A 69 -4.98 -2.17 -0.86
CA LEU A 69 -4.51 -1.67 -2.16
C LEU A 69 -3.06 -1.19 -2.04
N ALA A 70 -2.15 -1.87 -2.72
CA ALA A 70 -0.76 -1.47 -2.85
C ALA A 70 -0.51 -0.80 -4.21
N PHE A 71 0.06 0.39 -4.18
CA PHE A 71 0.32 1.21 -5.34
C PHE A 71 1.80 1.11 -5.73
N HIS A 72 2.05 1.09 -7.02
CA HIS A 72 3.38 1.20 -7.60
C HIS A 72 3.33 2.22 -8.74
N THR A 73 4.50 2.57 -9.27
CA THR A 73 4.62 3.60 -10.30
C THR A 73 3.69 3.40 -11.50
N TYR A 74 3.37 2.18 -11.91
CA TYR A 74 2.56 1.92 -13.12
C TYR A 74 1.11 1.53 -12.82
N GLY A 75 0.67 1.59 -11.57
CA GLY A 75 -0.69 1.21 -11.21
C GLY A 75 -0.82 0.71 -9.77
N MET A 76 -1.61 -0.33 -9.58
CA MET A 76 -1.94 -0.85 -8.25
C MET A 76 -2.42 -2.30 -8.30
N GLY A 77 -2.13 -3.03 -7.23
CA GLY A 77 -2.66 -4.36 -6.94
C GLY A 77 -3.48 -4.34 -5.65
N GLY A 78 -4.58 -5.07 -5.63
CA GLY A 78 -5.45 -5.23 -4.47
C GLY A 78 -5.53 -6.68 -4.01
N ARG A 79 -5.44 -6.90 -2.70
CA ARG A 79 -5.56 -8.24 -2.09
C ARG A 79 -6.63 -8.25 -1.02
N SER A 80 -7.49 -9.27 -1.06
CA SER A 80 -8.52 -9.52 -0.06
C SER A 80 -7.91 -9.95 1.28
N PHE A 81 -8.35 -9.35 2.39
CA PHE A 81 -7.94 -9.78 3.74
C PHE A 81 -8.53 -11.14 4.14
N LEU A 82 -9.56 -11.63 3.45
CA LEU A 82 -10.21 -12.90 3.76
C LEU A 82 -9.36 -14.09 3.31
N ASP A 83 -8.87 -14.05 2.08
CA ASP A 83 -8.32 -15.21 1.37
C ASP A 83 -7.06 -14.90 0.54
N ASN A 84 -6.57 -13.65 0.56
CA ASN A 84 -5.41 -13.19 -0.22
C ASN A 84 -5.63 -13.19 -1.75
N GLU A 85 -6.88 -13.38 -2.20
CA GLU A 85 -7.21 -13.31 -3.62
C GLU A 85 -6.99 -11.90 -4.18
N ILE A 86 -6.60 -11.85 -5.46
CA ILE A 86 -6.39 -10.59 -6.17
C ILE A 86 -7.77 -9.99 -6.48
N VAL A 87 -8.09 -8.87 -5.84
CA VAL A 87 -9.37 -8.14 -6.03
C VAL A 87 -9.24 -6.96 -6.98
N GLN A 88 -8.01 -6.50 -7.22
CA GLN A 88 -7.67 -5.45 -8.18
C GLN A 88 -6.30 -5.72 -8.79
N ASP A 89 -6.15 -5.45 -10.08
CA ASP A 89 -4.88 -5.50 -10.78
C ASP A 89 -4.96 -4.51 -11.95
N ILE A 90 -4.39 -3.33 -11.76
CA ILE A 90 -4.37 -2.27 -12.76
C ILE A 90 -2.93 -1.94 -13.05
N GLN A 91 -2.56 -2.05 -14.33
CA GLN A 91 -1.25 -1.71 -14.83
C GLN A 91 -1.36 -0.92 -16.13
N ASP A 92 -0.79 0.28 -16.16
CA ASP A 92 -0.68 1.13 -17.35
C ASP A 92 0.74 1.70 -17.45
N PRO A 93 1.65 1.03 -18.20
CA PRO A 93 3.03 1.49 -18.38
C PRO A 93 3.16 2.83 -19.12
N SER A 94 2.09 3.33 -19.75
CA SER A 94 2.11 4.65 -20.40
C SER A 94 2.03 5.81 -19.40
N ARG A 95 1.70 5.51 -18.13
CA ARG A 95 1.52 6.49 -17.06
C ARG A 95 2.30 6.11 -15.81
N CYS A 96 2.81 7.14 -15.14
CA CYS A 96 3.32 7.05 -13.78
C CYS A 96 2.26 7.59 -12.82
N PHE A 97 1.83 6.77 -11.88
CA PHE A 97 0.88 7.12 -10.83
C PHE A 97 1.60 7.40 -9.52
N LYS A 98 1.08 8.38 -8.79
CA LYS A 98 1.53 8.72 -7.44
C LYS A 98 0.34 9.00 -6.56
N MET A 99 0.25 8.34 -5.42
CA MET A 99 -0.74 8.69 -4.41
C MET A 99 -0.34 10.00 -3.74
N ILE A 100 -1.26 10.97 -3.76
CA ILE A 100 -1.03 12.28 -3.14
C ILE A 100 -1.88 12.50 -1.89
N GLY A 101 -2.90 11.67 -1.67
CA GLY A 101 -3.70 11.67 -0.46
C GLY A 101 -4.61 10.46 -0.40
N ALA A 102 -4.95 10.04 0.81
CA ALA A 102 -5.98 9.04 1.07
C ALA A 102 -6.65 9.34 2.41
N ASP A 103 -7.96 9.19 2.46
CA ASP A 103 -8.75 9.07 3.68
C ASP A 103 -9.44 7.69 3.71
N ASP A 104 -10.40 7.48 4.61
CA ASP A 104 -11.03 6.18 4.81
C ASP A 104 -11.90 5.72 3.62
N GLN A 105 -12.34 6.63 2.74
CA GLN A 105 -13.24 6.32 1.63
C GLN A 105 -12.73 6.79 0.26
N THR A 106 -11.74 7.68 0.25
CA THR A 106 -11.28 8.41 -0.92
C THR A 106 -9.77 8.28 -1.06
N ILE A 107 -9.33 7.84 -2.23
CA ILE A 107 -7.91 7.81 -2.61
C ILE A 107 -7.71 8.77 -3.77
N ILE A 108 -6.73 9.65 -3.66
CA ILE A 108 -6.40 10.65 -4.67
C ILE A 108 -5.05 10.28 -5.30
N LEU A 109 -5.07 10.02 -6.60
CA LEU A 109 -3.89 9.75 -7.39
C LEU A 109 -3.62 10.90 -8.36
N GLU A 110 -2.37 11.25 -8.48
CA GLU A 110 -1.85 12.01 -9.61
C GLU A 110 -1.30 11.03 -10.66
N SER A 111 -1.51 11.29 -11.96
CA SER A 111 -0.80 10.59 -13.02
C SER A 111 -0.10 11.55 -13.98
N ARG A 112 1.05 11.11 -14.51
CA ARG A 112 1.79 11.76 -15.59
C ARG A 112 2.15 10.75 -16.69
N PRO A 113 2.30 11.16 -17.95
CA PRO A 113 2.88 10.29 -18.99
C PRO A 113 4.27 9.78 -18.58
N SER A 114 4.54 8.49 -18.75
CA SER A 114 5.79 7.87 -18.31
C SER A 114 7.02 8.32 -19.10
N ASN A 115 6.83 8.79 -20.33
CA ASN A 115 7.89 9.31 -21.20
C ASN A 115 8.21 10.80 -20.95
N SER A 116 7.57 11.44 -19.97
CA SER A 116 7.73 12.85 -19.71
C SER A 116 8.71 13.13 -18.58
N ASN A 117 9.82 13.81 -18.89
CA ASN A 117 10.77 14.34 -17.91
C ASN A 117 10.67 15.86 -17.73
N THR A 118 9.66 16.51 -18.32
CA THR A 118 9.46 17.96 -18.23
C THR A 118 8.53 18.32 -17.07
N PRO A 119 8.91 19.28 -16.20
CA PRO A 119 8.07 19.71 -15.08
C PRO A 119 6.69 20.24 -15.49
N ASP A 120 6.59 20.84 -16.68
CA ASP A 120 5.36 21.47 -17.17
C ASP A 120 4.38 20.48 -17.82
N THR A 121 4.69 19.19 -17.83
CA THR A 121 3.79 18.20 -18.42
C THR A 121 2.49 18.13 -17.62
N PRO A 122 1.33 18.28 -18.29
CA PRO A 122 0.03 18.19 -17.63
C PRO A 122 -0.11 16.88 -16.86
N SER A 123 -0.65 16.99 -15.65
CA SER A 123 -0.95 15.85 -14.79
C SER A 123 -2.46 15.67 -14.69
N ASN A 124 -2.92 14.43 -14.59
CA ASN A 124 -4.32 14.12 -14.30
C ASN A 124 -4.48 13.80 -12.82
N LEU A 125 -5.62 14.17 -12.25
CA LEU A 125 -6.05 13.74 -10.93
C LEU A 125 -7.14 12.67 -11.07
N TYR A 126 -6.99 11.57 -10.35
CA TYR A 126 -7.99 10.52 -10.22
C TYR A 126 -8.45 10.45 -8.77
N ILE A 127 -9.74 10.20 -8.59
CA ILE A 127 -10.37 9.99 -7.29
C ILE A 127 -10.97 8.59 -7.33
N LEU A 128 -10.47 7.69 -6.49
CA LEU A 128 -11.01 6.36 -6.29
C LEU A 128 -11.86 6.40 -5.03
N THR A 129 -13.15 6.12 -5.17
CA THR A 129 -14.10 6.06 -4.06
C THR A 129 -14.55 4.62 -3.83
N GLY A 130 -14.56 4.16 -2.59
CA GLY A 130 -15.12 2.86 -2.24
C GLY A 130 -16.64 2.80 -2.48
N HIS A 131 -17.15 1.62 -2.81
CA HIS A 131 -18.59 1.34 -2.77
C HIS A 131 -18.92 0.74 -1.40
N GLU A 132 -19.65 1.47 -0.55
CA GLU A 132 -20.29 0.86 0.61
C GLU A 132 -21.48 0.03 0.11
N ASN A 133 -21.35 -1.30 0.12
CA ASN A 133 -22.53 -2.15 0.02
C ASN A 133 -23.33 -1.96 1.32
N SER A 134 -24.26 -1.01 1.32
CA SER A 134 -25.28 -0.88 2.34
C SER A 134 -26.16 -2.13 2.32
N TYR A 135 -25.90 -3.07 3.23
CA TYR A 135 -26.81 -4.16 3.56
C TYR A 135 -27.65 -3.81 4.79
#